data_AF-A0A7X8J8N3-F1
#
_entry.id   AF-A0A7X8J8N3-F1
#
_cell.length_a   1.000
_cell.length_b   1.000
_cell.length_c   1.000
_cell.angle_alpha   90.00
_cell.angle_beta   90.00
_cell.angle_gamma   90.00
#
_symmetry.space_group_name_H-M   'P 1'
#
loop_
_entity.id
_entity.type
_entity.pdbx_description
1 polymer ?
#
loop_
_entity_poly.entity_id
_entity_poly.type
_entity_poly.pdbx_seq_one_letter_code
_entity_poly.pdbx_strand_id
1 'polypeptide(L)'
;MNMIKLADSTIMINTPSGETTPFEPEQIQAGIVHSFDAAGIHESWLAEDITMAVEFALSQNFSENKLFSSSEINSTIIKILEVNGFPDAAEHYRKYHAFTEITLSPDPAALSTLLERQLALHDDTLKKTVGKVCEAARRLGINYAPPSLFVEMARYFKNTTAPLPEKDMLAGKTAAPLRMNNSSLGKNRYLVPAAEINAQLSPATKQFIETGIVSVKGISAISNSLLLELRLAKLASYLNFKPVITEMMMLTRFNETATILNECFDCASKLMAKAQPTLELHASLSVPDMSTFAIKYLGAEWPEAKKDCRYFLTCLINSLNFNIFSVRMS
;
A
#
# COMPACT_ATOMS: atom_id res chain seq x y z
N MET A 1 -32.41 -34.17 -4.09
CA MET A 1 -32.57 -32.70 -4.11
C MET A 1 -31.97 -32.19 -2.81
N ASN A 2 -30.64 -31.97 -2.81
CA ASN A 2 -29.92 -31.55 -1.61
C ASN A 2 -29.98 -30.03 -1.52
N MET A 3 -30.72 -29.58 -0.52
CA MET A 3 -30.85 -28.20 -0.09
C MET A 3 -29.52 -27.81 0.58
N ILE A 4 -28.68 -27.05 -0.13
CA ILE A 4 -27.46 -26.48 0.43
C ILE A 4 -27.91 -25.39 1.41
N LYS A 5 -27.72 -25.63 2.70
CA LYS A 5 -27.87 -24.61 3.75
C LYS A 5 -26.76 -23.56 3.53
N LEU A 6 -27.12 -22.39 3.02
CA LEU A 6 -26.29 -21.19 3.11
C LEU A 6 -26.21 -20.84 4.61
N ALA A 7 -25.04 -21.01 5.21
CA ALA A 7 -24.77 -20.45 6.52
C ALA A 7 -24.64 -18.93 6.34
N ASP A 8 -25.70 -18.20 6.74
CA ASP A 8 -25.68 -16.76 6.95
C ASP A 8 -24.46 -16.42 7.81
N SER A 9 -23.48 -15.81 7.18
CA SER A 9 -22.23 -15.46 7.81
C SER A 9 -22.01 -14.00 7.51
N THR A 10 -22.71 -13.18 8.30
CA THR A 10 -22.74 -11.72 8.26
C THR A 10 -21.32 -11.18 8.39
N ILE A 11 -20.91 -10.34 7.44
CA ILE A 11 -19.62 -9.63 7.48
C ILE A 11 -19.73 -8.55 8.57
N MET A 12 -18.76 -8.51 9.48
CA MET A 12 -18.76 -7.57 10.59
C MET A 12 -17.61 -6.56 10.44
N ILE A 13 -17.91 -5.28 10.62
CA ILE A 13 -16.97 -4.16 10.52
C ILE A 13 -16.58 -3.66 11.91
N ASN A 14 -15.28 -3.65 12.21
CA ASN A 14 -14.74 -2.96 13.37
C ASN A 14 -14.47 -1.49 13.01
N THR A 15 -15.20 -0.58 13.66
CA THR A 15 -15.06 0.86 13.47
C THR A 15 -13.83 1.41 14.21
N PRO A 16 -13.32 2.59 13.83
CA PRO A 16 -12.24 3.24 14.58
C PRO A 16 -12.58 3.52 16.05
N SER A 17 -13.87 3.63 16.39
CA SER A 17 -14.34 3.79 17.77
C SER A 17 -14.30 2.49 18.57
N GLY A 18 -14.09 1.34 17.93
CA GLY A 18 -14.04 -0.01 18.49
C GLY A 18 -15.38 -0.77 18.43
N GLU A 19 -16.43 -0.15 17.88
CA GLU A 19 -17.75 -0.77 17.75
C GLU A 19 -17.74 -1.77 16.60
N THR A 20 -18.49 -2.86 16.76
CA THR A 20 -18.68 -3.84 15.69
C THR A 20 -20.07 -3.63 15.08
N THR A 21 -20.09 -3.26 13.80
CA THR A 21 -21.30 -2.98 13.04
C THR A 21 -21.43 -4.00 11.89
N PRO A 22 -22.64 -4.38 11.47
CA PRO A 22 -22.80 -5.22 10.30
C PRO A 22 -22.34 -4.47 9.04
N PHE A 23 -21.83 -5.21 8.06
CA PHE A 23 -21.59 -4.65 6.72
C PHE A 23 -22.94 -4.25 6.10
N GLU A 24 -23.07 -2.98 5.77
CA GLU A 24 -24.23 -2.42 5.08
C GLU A 24 -23.84 -2.04 3.64
N PRO A 25 -24.19 -2.87 2.64
CA PRO A 25 -23.88 -2.63 1.24
C PRO A 25 -24.35 -1.25 0.76
N GLU A 26 -25.50 -0.78 1.25
CA GLU A 26 -26.13 0.48 0.87
C GLU A 26 -25.26 1.69 1.27
N GLN A 27 -24.58 1.62 2.42
CA GLN A 27 -23.68 2.69 2.87
C GLN A 27 -22.42 2.78 1.99
N ILE A 28 -21.89 1.63 1.59
CA ILE A 28 -20.72 1.55 0.70
C ILE A 28 -21.09 2.04 -0.70
N GLN A 29 -22.22 1.60 -1.23
CA GLN A 29 -22.74 2.03 -2.52
C GLN A 29 -22.93 3.55 -2.54
N ALA A 30 -23.53 4.14 -1.50
CA ALA A 30 -23.69 5.59 -1.40
C ALA A 30 -22.34 6.35 -1.42
N GLY A 31 -21.33 5.83 -0.71
CA GLY A 31 -19.96 6.39 -0.72
C GLY A 31 -19.27 6.31 -2.09
N ILE A 32 -19.50 5.22 -2.83
CA ILE A 32 -19.00 5.04 -4.19
C ILE A 32 -19.70 5.99 -5.17
N VAL A 33 -21.04 6.08 -5.11
CA VAL A 33 -21.83 7.02 -5.94
C VAL A 33 -21.34 8.46 -5.73
N HIS A 34 -21.17 8.87 -4.48
CA HIS A 34 -20.65 10.21 -4.17
C HIS A 34 -19.23 10.44 -4.74
N SER A 35 -18.40 9.40 -4.76
CA SER A 35 -17.06 9.47 -5.35
C SER A 35 -17.06 9.43 -6.88
N PHE A 36 -18.06 8.81 -7.50
CA PHE A 36 -18.30 8.87 -8.95
C PHE A 36 -18.75 10.26 -9.38
N ASP A 37 -19.71 10.84 -8.67
CA ASP A 37 -20.20 12.19 -8.93
C ASP A 37 -19.05 13.22 -8.84
N ALA A 38 -18.22 13.11 -7.80
CA ALA A 38 -17.07 13.99 -7.61
C ALA A 38 -15.95 13.79 -8.66
N ALA A 39 -15.88 12.61 -9.27
CA ALA A 39 -14.96 12.28 -10.35
C ALA A 39 -15.55 12.56 -11.76
N GLY A 40 -16.80 13.03 -11.85
CA GLY A 40 -17.48 13.28 -13.12
C GLY A 40 -17.91 12.00 -13.86
N ILE A 41 -18.06 10.88 -13.16
CA ILE A 41 -18.53 9.59 -13.69
C ILE A 41 -20.06 9.56 -13.56
N HIS A 42 -20.77 9.35 -14.66
CA HIS A 42 -22.24 9.44 -14.70
C HIS A 42 -22.93 8.07 -14.65
N GLU A 43 -22.16 6.99 -14.67
CA GLU A 43 -22.63 5.61 -14.63
C GLU A 43 -22.87 5.11 -13.20
N SER A 44 -23.85 5.69 -12.50
CA SER A 44 -24.16 5.34 -11.10
C SER A 44 -24.50 3.86 -10.86
N TRP A 45 -24.93 3.14 -11.91
CA TRP A 45 -25.22 1.71 -11.85
C TRP A 45 -23.96 0.85 -11.57
N LEU A 46 -22.78 1.34 -11.94
CA LEU A 46 -21.51 0.64 -11.66
C LEU A 46 -21.16 0.63 -10.17
N ALA A 47 -21.73 1.53 -9.37
CA ALA A 47 -21.53 1.52 -7.93
C ALA A 47 -22.15 0.27 -7.27
N GLU A 48 -23.24 -0.24 -7.83
CA GLU A 48 -23.89 -1.48 -7.38
C GLU A 48 -23.00 -2.69 -7.67
N ASP A 49 -22.52 -2.83 -8.91
CA ASP A 49 -21.62 -3.92 -9.32
C ASP A 49 -20.31 -3.95 -8.51
N ILE A 50 -19.75 -2.78 -8.22
CA ILE A 50 -18.54 -2.65 -7.40
C ILE A 50 -18.83 -3.01 -5.94
N THR A 51 -19.99 -2.62 -5.41
CA THR A 51 -20.41 -2.99 -4.05
C THR A 51 -20.55 -4.51 -3.92
N MET A 52 -21.18 -5.16 -4.90
CA MET A 52 -21.26 -6.63 -4.93
C MET A 52 -19.88 -7.28 -5.04
N ALA A 53 -18.96 -6.72 -5.82
CA ALA A 53 -17.59 -7.23 -5.94
C ALA A 53 -16.81 -7.10 -4.62
N VAL A 54 -17.03 -6.02 -3.86
CA VAL A 54 -16.47 -5.81 -2.52
C VAL A 54 -17.03 -6.84 -1.55
N GLU A 55 -18.34 -7.01 -1.51
CA GLU A 55 -19.01 -8.00 -0.65
C GLU A 55 -18.51 -9.42 -0.97
N PHE A 56 -18.44 -9.77 -2.25
CA PHE A 56 -17.90 -11.05 -2.69
C PHE A 56 -16.44 -11.24 -2.25
N ALA A 57 -15.58 -10.25 -2.45
CA ALA A 57 -14.18 -10.31 -2.03
C ALA A 57 -14.00 -10.45 -0.50
N LEU A 58 -14.86 -9.81 0.29
CA LEU A 58 -14.88 -9.95 1.75
C LEU A 58 -15.43 -11.32 2.18
N SER A 59 -16.43 -11.85 1.47
CA SER A 59 -17.03 -13.15 1.77
C SER A 59 -16.10 -14.35 1.50
N GLN A 60 -15.16 -14.20 0.55
CA GLN A 60 -14.18 -15.22 0.14
C GLN A 60 -12.89 -15.20 0.98
N ASN A 61 -12.68 -14.17 1.80
CA ASN A 61 -11.52 -14.10 2.68
C ASN A 61 -11.62 -15.14 3.80
N PHE A 62 -10.59 -15.99 3.94
CA PHE A 62 -10.48 -17.08 4.92
C PHE A 62 -10.25 -16.61 6.37
N SER A 63 -10.84 -15.50 6.78
CA SER A 63 -10.85 -15.08 8.17
C SER A 63 -11.94 -15.85 8.91
N GLU A 64 -11.57 -16.71 9.86
CA GLU A 64 -12.49 -17.61 10.60
C GLU A 64 -13.72 -16.90 11.20
N ASN A 65 -13.64 -15.58 11.43
CA ASN A 65 -14.70 -14.78 12.06
C ASN A 65 -15.36 -13.71 11.15
N LYS A 66 -15.01 -13.61 9.85
CA LYS A 66 -15.51 -12.57 8.93
C LYS A 66 -15.55 -11.14 9.51
N LEU A 67 -14.59 -10.83 10.39
CA LEU A 67 -14.42 -9.55 11.05
C LEU A 67 -13.35 -8.76 10.30
N PHE A 68 -13.71 -7.58 9.80
CA PHE A 68 -12.82 -6.70 9.05
C PHE A 68 -12.78 -5.33 9.70
N SER A 69 -11.61 -4.71 9.74
CA SER A 69 -11.49 -3.31 10.10
C SER A 69 -12.07 -2.42 9.00
N SER A 70 -12.57 -1.25 9.38
CA SER A 70 -12.99 -0.22 8.41
C SER A 70 -11.88 0.12 7.41
N SER A 71 -10.60 0.05 7.83
CA SER A 71 -9.45 0.26 6.96
C SER A 71 -9.27 -0.83 5.91
N GLU A 72 -9.53 -2.10 6.24
CA GLU A 72 -9.43 -3.22 5.30
C GLU A 72 -10.54 -3.13 4.24
N ILE A 73 -11.74 -2.72 4.65
CA ILE A 73 -12.87 -2.53 3.74
C ILE A 73 -12.60 -1.36 2.79
N ASN A 74 -12.17 -0.21 3.32
CA ASN A 74 -11.82 0.93 2.48
C ASN A 74 -10.67 0.62 1.52
N SER A 75 -9.67 -0.14 1.96
CA SER A 75 -8.56 -0.58 1.09
C SER A 75 -9.06 -1.52 -0.02
N THR A 76 -10.01 -2.39 0.30
CA THR A 76 -10.65 -3.29 -0.68
C THR A 76 -11.44 -2.52 -1.73
N ILE A 77 -12.22 -1.53 -1.30
CA ILE A 77 -13.02 -0.66 -2.18
C ILE A 77 -12.11 0.14 -3.11
N ILE A 78 -11.07 0.78 -2.56
CA ILE A 78 -10.06 1.52 -3.34
C ILE A 78 -9.42 0.61 -4.38
N LYS A 79 -9.01 -0.60 -3.99
CA LYS A 79 -8.39 -1.57 -4.91
C LYS A 79 -9.36 -1.98 -6.02
N ILE A 80 -10.62 -2.25 -5.71
CA ILE A 80 -11.63 -2.64 -6.71
C ILE A 80 -11.94 -1.46 -7.64
N LEU A 81 -12.05 -0.24 -7.14
CA LEU A 81 -12.20 0.96 -7.97
C LEU A 81 -11.01 1.15 -8.92
N GLU A 82 -9.78 0.99 -8.43
CA GLU A 82 -8.56 1.09 -9.24
C GLU A 82 -8.48 0.00 -10.31
N VAL A 83 -8.83 -1.25 -9.96
CA VAL A 83 -8.83 -2.40 -10.90
C VAL A 83 -9.90 -2.25 -11.98
N ASN A 84 -11.06 -1.68 -11.63
CA ASN A 84 -12.14 -1.43 -12.58
C ASN A 84 -11.97 -0.14 -13.40
N GLY A 85 -10.84 0.55 -13.26
CA GLY A 85 -10.50 1.71 -14.10
C GLY A 85 -11.06 3.04 -13.62
N PHE A 86 -11.42 3.16 -12.33
CA PHE A 86 -11.92 4.39 -11.70
C PHE A 86 -10.92 4.99 -10.68
N PRO A 87 -9.69 5.37 -11.10
CA PRO A 87 -8.66 5.88 -10.19
C PRO A 87 -9.01 7.25 -9.58
N ASP A 88 -9.75 8.08 -10.29
CA ASP A 88 -10.15 9.41 -9.81
C ASP A 88 -11.23 9.31 -8.73
N ALA A 89 -12.19 8.39 -8.91
CA ALA A 89 -13.13 8.00 -7.86
C ALA A 89 -12.42 7.34 -6.68
N ALA A 90 -11.41 6.49 -6.91
CA ALA A 90 -10.62 5.88 -5.84
C ALA A 90 -9.81 6.92 -5.04
N GLU A 91 -9.25 7.94 -5.70
CA GLU A 91 -8.57 9.03 -5.04
C GLU A 91 -9.53 9.90 -4.22
N HIS A 92 -10.71 10.21 -4.77
CA HIS A 92 -11.76 10.91 -4.05
C HIS A 92 -12.23 10.11 -2.84
N TYR A 93 -12.55 8.82 -3.03
CA TYR A 93 -12.96 7.90 -1.97
C TYR A 93 -11.90 7.83 -0.87
N ARG A 94 -10.61 7.74 -1.24
CA ARG A 94 -9.48 7.76 -0.31
C ARG A 94 -9.38 9.04 0.51
N LYS A 95 -9.63 10.21 -0.10
CA LYS A 95 -9.59 11.52 0.59
C LYS A 95 -10.78 11.73 1.50
N TYR A 96 -11.98 11.37 1.03
CA TYR A 96 -13.24 11.56 1.74
C TYR A 96 -13.40 10.56 2.91
N HIS A 97 -12.92 9.33 2.71
CA HIS A 97 -12.86 8.30 3.74
C HIS A 97 -11.46 8.13 4.33
N ALA A 98 -10.60 9.17 4.24
CA ALA A 98 -9.32 9.21 4.91
C ALA A 98 -9.57 9.15 6.42
N PHE A 99 -9.14 8.05 7.06
CA PHE A 99 -9.22 7.94 8.50
C PHE A 99 -8.44 9.09 9.13
N THR A 100 -9.14 9.96 9.85
CA THR A 100 -8.48 10.73 10.90
C THR A 100 -8.06 9.68 11.91
N GLU A 101 -6.76 9.36 11.99
CA GLU A 101 -6.23 8.48 13.03
C GLU A 101 -6.54 9.13 14.38
N ILE A 102 -7.68 8.77 14.97
CA ILE A 102 -7.99 9.13 16.35
C ILE A 102 -6.96 8.37 17.17
N THR A 103 -5.94 9.09 17.62
CA THR A 103 -4.91 8.55 18.51
C THR A 103 -5.28 8.96 19.92
N LEU A 104 -5.20 7.99 20.83
CA LEU A 104 -5.48 8.17 22.25
C LEU A 104 -4.17 8.02 23.01
N SER A 105 -3.96 8.87 24.01
CA SER A 105 -2.91 8.62 25.00
C SER A 105 -3.35 7.51 25.95
N PRO A 106 -2.42 6.75 26.54
CA PRO A 106 -2.73 5.72 27.53
C PRO A 106 -3.08 6.32 28.91
N ASP A 107 -3.94 7.34 28.92
CA ASP A 107 -4.45 7.97 30.13
C ASP A 107 -5.53 7.08 30.79
N PRO A 108 -5.47 6.84 32.12
CA PRO A 108 -6.43 5.98 32.80
C PRO A 108 -7.89 6.40 32.66
N ALA A 109 -8.21 7.70 32.61
CA ALA A 109 -9.61 8.15 32.50
C ALA A 109 -10.13 7.95 31.07
N ALA A 110 -9.31 8.28 30.08
CA ALA A 110 -9.61 8.04 28.68
C ALA A 110 -9.79 6.54 28.36
N LEU A 111 -8.88 5.71 28.88
CA LEU A 111 -8.95 4.25 28.70
C LEU A 111 -10.07 3.60 29.51
N SER A 112 -10.41 4.10 30.70
CA SER A 112 -11.57 3.58 31.46
C SER A 112 -12.86 3.77 30.66
N THR A 113 -13.07 4.97 30.12
CA THR A 113 -14.24 5.28 29.29
C THR A 113 -14.31 4.41 28.04
N LEU A 114 -13.16 4.21 27.37
CA LEU A 114 -13.06 3.38 26.17
C LEU A 114 -13.36 1.90 26.47
N LEU A 115 -12.73 1.34 27.51
CA LEU A 115 -12.81 -0.09 27.82
C LEU A 115 -14.13 -0.46 28.50
N GLU A 116 -14.73 0.44 29.27
CA GLU A 116 -16.07 0.27 29.81
C GLU A 116 -17.09 0.16 28.67
N ARG A 117 -17.04 1.10 27.72
CA ARG A 117 -17.93 1.11 26.55
C ARG A 117 -17.73 -0.10 25.64
N GLN A 118 -16.49 -0.49 25.35
CA GLN A 118 -16.19 -1.47 24.31
C GLN A 118 -16.09 -2.93 24.78
N LEU A 119 -15.87 -3.17 26.07
CA LEU A 119 -15.72 -4.53 26.61
C LEU A 119 -16.76 -4.85 27.69
N ALA A 120 -17.70 -3.94 27.94
CA ALA A 120 -18.70 -4.03 29.02
C ALA A 120 -18.06 -4.41 30.35
N LEU A 121 -16.89 -3.83 30.64
CA LEU A 121 -16.15 -4.05 31.87
C LEU A 121 -16.62 -3.05 32.92
N HIS A 122 -16.94 -3.55 34.11
CA HIS A 122 -17.39 -2.72 35.22
C HIS A 122 -16.46 -2.85 36.44
N ASP A 123 -16.51 -1.82 37.29
CA ASP A 123 -15.92 -1.76 38.63
C ASP A 123 -14.44 -2.21 38.71
N ASP A 124 -14.16 -3.19 39.56
CA ASP A 124 -12.80 -3.62 39.92
C ASP A 124 -12.07 -4.30 38.75
N THR A 125 -12.83 -4.93 37.84
CA THR A 125 -12.27 -5.60 36.66
C THR A 125 -11.83 -4.57 35.62
N LEU A 126 -12.60 -3.49 35.45
CA LEU A 126 -12.23 -2.36 34.61
C LEU A 126 -10.95 -1.69 35.14
N LYS A 127 -10.90 -1.36 36.44
CA LYS A 127 -9.71 -0.73 37.06
C LYS A 127 -8.45 -1.57 36.92
N LYS A 128 -8.54 -2.88 37.16
CA LYS A 128 -7.41 -3.81 36.99
C LYS A 128 -6.94 -3.89 35.54
N THR A 129 -7.87 -3.96 34.59
CA THR A 129 -7.55 -4.06 33.16
C THR A 129 -6.92 -2.78 32.64
N VAL A 130 -7.51 -1.61 32.96
CA VAL A 130 -6.95 -0.29 32.63
C VAL A 130 -5.54 -0.15 33.20
N GLY A 131 -5.34 -0.52 34.48
CA GLY A 131 -4.02 -0.48 35.10
C GLY A 131 -2.96 -1.33 34.38
N LYS A 132 -3.33 -2.55 33.96
CA LYS A 132 -2.44 -3.42 33.17
C LYS A 132 -2.14 -2.84 31.78
N VAL A 133 -3.14 -2.27 31.10
CA VAL A 133 -2.98 -1.66 29.78
C VAL A 133 -2.09 -0.42 29.85
N CYS A 134 -2.32 0.48 30.81
CA CYS A 134 -1.48 1.65 31.05
C CYS A 134 -0.04 1.24 31.37
N GLU A 135 0.16 0.27 32.26
CA GLU A 135 1.49 -0.20 32.64
C GLU A 135 2.21 -0.89 31.47
N ALA A 136 1.50 -1.67 30.66
CA ALA A 136 2.06 -2.29 29.45
C ALA A 136 2.43 -1.24 28.39
N ALA A 137 1.55 -0.25 28.14
CA ALA A 137 1.83 0.86 27.22
C ALA A 137 3.07 1.65 27.68
N ARG A 138 3.18 1.92 28.97
CA ARG A 138 4.33 2.59 29.58
C ARG A 138 5.63 1.79 29.44
N ARG A 139 5.59 0.47 29.67
CA ARG A 139 6.76 -0.43 29.50
C ARG A 139 7.22 -0.52 28.04
N LEU A 140 6.28 -0.42 27.10
CA LEU A 140 6.55 -0.47 25.65
C LEU A 140 6.92 0.91 25.06
N GLY A 141 6.83 2.00 25.83
CA GLY A 141 7.10 3.35 25.36
C GLY A 141 6.02 3.92 24.43
N ILE A 142 4.79 3.41 24.52
CA ILE A 142 3.65 3.87 23.72
C ILE A 142 3.07 5.13 24.37
N ASN A 143 3.19 6.28 23.69
CA ASN A 143 2.65 7.56 24.18
C ASN A 143 1.29 7.90 23.55
N TYR A 144 1.06 7.47 22.31
CA TYR A 144 -0.19 7.64 21.57
C TYR A 144 -0.40 6.43 20.68
N ALA A 145 -1.61 5.88 20.64
CA ALA A 145 -1.96 4.78 19.74
C ALA A 145 -3.45 4.81 19.38
N PRO A 146 -3.85 4.11 18.30
CA PRO A 146 -5.27 3.93 17.99
C PRO A 146 -6.03 3.24 19.14
N PRO A 147 -7.29 3.65 19.46
CA PRO A 147 -8.14 3.02 20.48
C PRO A 147 -8.24 1.50 20.37
N SER A 148 -8.27 0.97 19.14
CA SER A 148 -8.32 -0.47 18.87
C SER A 148 -7.15 -1.24 19.50
N LEU A 149 -5.94 -0.67 19.52
CA LEU A 149 -4.78 -1.31 20.15
C LEU A 149 -5.01 -1.49 21.66
N PHE A 150 -5.53 -0.47 22.33
CA PHE A 150 -5.79 -0.54 23.77
C PHE A 150 -6.92 -1.52 24.10
N VAL A 151 -7.94 -1.63 23.23
CA VAL A 151 -9.00 -2.64 23.36
C VAL A 151 -8.44 -4.05 23.20
N GLU A 152 -7.54 -4.27 22.24
CA GLU A 152 -6.87 -5.58 22.05
C GLU A 152 -5.97 -5.94 23.23
N MET A 153 -5.18 -4.99 23.74
CA MET A 153 -4.39 -5.19 24.96
C MET A 153 -5.28 -5.56 26.15
N ALA A 154 -6.43 -4.89 26.28
CA ALA A 154 -7.41 -5.19 27.32
C ALA A 154 -8.04 -6.58 27.16
N ARG A 155 -8.37 -7.02 25.93
CA ARG A 155 -8.84 -8.39 25.64
C ARG A 155 -7.79 -9.43 26.04
N TYR A 156 -6.53 -9.17 25.70
CA TYR A 156 -5.42 -10.03 26.09
C TYR A 156 -5.29 -10.16 27.62
N PHE A 157 -5.33 -9.04 28.35
CA PHE A 157 -5.23 -9.04 29.82
C PHE A 157 -6.48 -9.52 30.55
N LYS A 158 -7.64 -9.52 29.89
CA LYS A 158 -8.86 -10.17 30.38
C LYS A 158 -8.72 -11.69 30.36
N ASN A 159 -8.09 -12.25 29.31
CA ASN A 159 -7.89 -13.68 29.15
C ASN A 159 -6.61 -14.20 29.84
N THR A 160 -5.70 -13.31 30.21
CA THR A 160 -4.39 -13.65 30.79
C THR A 160 -4.26 -13.09 32.22
N THR A 161 -4.32 -13.98 33.21
CA THR A 161 -4.07 -13.65 34.63
C THR A 161 -2.57 -13.58 34.97
N ALA A 162 -1.70 -14.01 34.05
CA ALA A 162 -0.25 -13.99 34.27
C ALA A 162 0.25 -12.54 34.53
N PRO A 163 1.15 -12.36 35.50
CA PRO A 163 1.76 -11.06 35.77
C PRO A 163 2.56 -10.59 34.56
N LEU A 164 2.63 -9.26 34.38
CA LEU A 164 3.49 -8.67 33.35
C LEU A 164 4.94 -9.12 33.60
N PRO A 165 5.67 -9.58 32.55
CA PRO A 165 7.04 -10.09 32.71
C PRO A 165 7.92 -9.07 33.44
N GLU A 166 8.74 -9.56 34.38
CA GLU A 166 9.55 -8.71 35.26
C GLU A 166 10.52 -7.84 34.46
N LYS A 167 10.64 -6.58 34.90
CA LYS A 167 11.42 -5.52 34.25
C LYS A 167 12.91 -5.91 34.09
N ASP A 168 13.40 -6.81 34.93
CA ASP A 168 14.80 -7.23 34.97
C ASP A 168 15.17 -8.27 33.91
N MET A 169 14.20 -8.95 33.28
CA MET A 169 14.49 -9.77 32.10
C MET A 169 14.84 -8.93 30.85
N LEU A 170 14.62 -7.61 30.90
CA LEU A 170 15.04 -6.63 29.89
C LEU A 170 16.33 -5.88 30.26
N ALA A 171 16.82 -6.02 31.50
CA ALA A 171 17.97 -5.24 32.00
C ALA A 171 19.35 -5.80 31.58
N GLY A 172 19.41 -7.03 31.06
CA GLY A 172 20.65 -7.65 30.55
C GLY A 172 20.98 -7.34 29.07
N LYS A 173 20.07 -6.70 28.35
CA LYS A 173 20.35 -6.12 27.02
C LYS A 173 20.18 -4.62 27.18
N THR A 174 21.28 -3.91 27.36
CA THR A 174 21.32 -2.46 27.31
C THR A 174 20.63 -1.99 26.04
N ALA A 175 19.36 -1.62 26.18
CA ALA A 175 18.64 -0.88 25.16
C ALA A 175 19.37 0.45 25.05
N ALA A 176 20.24 0.54 24.04
CA ALA A 176 20.82 1.80 23.63
C ALA A 176 19.66 2.81 23.50
N PRO A 177 19.85 4.06 23.95
CA PRO A 177 18.84 5.09 23.80
C PRO A 177 18.40 5.09 22.33
N LEU A 178 17.09 5.15 22.09
CA LEU A 178 16.52 5.35 20.76
C LEU A 178 17.03 6.68 20.22
N ARG A 179 18.26 6.68 19.70
CA ARG A 179 18.73 7.68 18.77
C ARG A 179 17.82 7.51 17.57
N MET A 180 16.96 8.50 17.33
CA MET A 180 16.38 8.73 16.01
C MET A 180 17.54 8.96 15.04
N ASN A 181 18.17 7.88 14.62
CA ASN A 181 19.03 7.87 13.47
C ASN A 181 18.09 7.77 12.28
N ASN A 182 17.96 8.87 11.53
CA ASN A 182 17.27 8.95 10.24
C ASN A 182 17.89 8.03 9.14
N SER A 183 18.60 6.97 9.53
CA SER A 183 19.30 6.03 8.66
C SER A 183 18.85 4.58 8.80
N SER A 184 17.86 4.26 9.65
CA SER A 184 17.33 2.88 9.80
C SER A 184 15.90 2.66 9.30
N LEU A 185 15.23 3.69 8.74
CA LEU A 185 13.96 3.52 8.00
C LEU A 185 14.12 2.83 6.63
N GLY A 186 15.36 2.58 6.21
CA GLY A 186 15.68 1.98 4.91
C GLY A 186 15.95 0.47 4.92
N LYS A 187 16.22 -0.16 6.07
CA LYS A 187 16.64 -1.58 6.11
C LYS A 187 15.50 -2.61 6.08
N ASN A 188 14.25 -2.21 6.35
CA ASN A 188 13.12 -3.15 6.43
C ASN A 188 12.01 -2.94 5.36
N ARG A 189 12.18 -2.01 4.40
CA ARG A 189 11.20 -1.85 3.30
C ARG A 189 11.56 -2.67 2.06
N TYR A 190 12.83 -3.01 1.89
CA TYR A 190 13.33 -3.67 0.70
C TYR A 190 14.07 -4.95 1.10
N LEU A 191 13.66 -6.09 0.52
CA LEU A 191 14.37 -7.38 0.63
C LEU A 191 15.78 -7.28 0.05
N VAL A 192 15.91 -6.54 -1.05
CA VAL A 192 17.18 -6.20 -1.67
C VAL A 192 17.21 -4.70 -1.90
N PRO A 193 18.06 -3.94 -1.19
CA PRO A 193 18.21 -2.51 -1.37
C PRO A 193 18.74 -2.14 -2.75
N ALA A 194 18.37 -0.96 -3.25
CA ALA A 194 18.87 -0.40 -4.50
C ALA A 194 20.41 -0.38 -4.58
N ALA A 195 21.11 -0.14 -3.47
CA ALA A 195 22.57 -0.08 -3.43
C ALA A 195 23.22 -1.41 -3.82
N GLU A 196 22.64 -2.53 -3.42
CA GLU A 196 23.16 -3.87 -3.73
C GLU A 196 22.95 -4.25 -5.19
N ILE A 197 21.82 -3.82 -5.76
CA ILE A 197 21.53 -3.98 -7.19
C ILE A 197 22.50 -3.10 -8.00
N ASN A 198 22.58 -1.80 -7.67
CA ASN A 198 23.40 -0.82 -8.37
C ASN A 198 24.90 -1.17 -8.38
N ALA A 199 25.41 -1.84 -7.32
CA ALA A 199 26.80 -2.26 -7.26
C ALA A 199 27.16 -3.22 -8.41
N GLN A 200 26.24 -4.10 -8.82
CA GLN A 200 26.45 -5.17 -9.81
C GLN A 200 26.15 -4.77 -11.25
N LEU A 201 25.64 -3.55 -11.49
CA LEU A 201 25.30 -3.08 -12.83
C LEU A 201 26.53 -2.65 -13.64
N SER A 202 26.43 -2.79 -14.96
CA SER A 202 27.40 -2.33 -15.93
C SER A 202 27.62 -0.81 -15.89
N PRO A 203 28.76 -0.29 -16.40
CA PRO A 203 29.01 1.14 -16.48
C PRO A 203 27.95 1.90 -17.29
N ALA A 204 27.45 1.31 -18.38
CA ALA A 204 26.43 1.92 -19.23
C ALA A 204 25.11 2.13 -18.48
N THR A 205 24.67 1.11 -17.72
CA THR A 205 23.47 1.21 -16.89
C THR A 205 23.64 2.18 -15.73
N LYS A 206 24.82 2.22 -15.11
CA LYS A 206 25.15 3.21 -14.06
C LYS A 206 25.05 4.64 -14.56
N GLN A 207 25.48 4.92 -15.79
CA GLN A 207 25.35 6.25 -16.40
C GLN A 207 23.88 6.69 -16.52
N PHE A 208 22.97 5.79 -16.88
CA PHE A 208 21.53 6.09 -16.93
C PHE A 208 20.90 6.31 -15.56
N ILE A 209 21.46 5.69 -14.52
CA ILE A 209 21.05 5.90 -13.12
C ILE A 209 21.58 7.23 -12.59
N GLU A 210 22.85 7.57 -12.86
CA GLU A 210 23.49 8.82 -12.43
C GLU A 210 22.85 10.05 -13.10
N THR A 211 22.49 9.94 -14.38
CA THR A 211 21.69 10.96 -15.09
C THR A 211 20.23 11.03 -14.61
N GLY A 212 19.81 10.06 -13.80
CA GLY A 212 18.47 9.95 -13.22
C GLY A 212 17.39 9.69 -14.25
N ILE A 213 17.74 9.06 -15.38
CA ILE A 213 16.81 8.59 -16.40
C ILE A 213 16.13 7.30 -15.92
N VAL A 214 16.90 6.39 -15.34
CA VAL A 214 16.39 5.17 -14.70
C VAL A 214 16.69 5.23 -13.21
N SER A 215 15.76 4.79 -12.37
CA SER A 215 16.01 4.62 -10.95
C SER A 215 15.46 3.29 -10.47
N VAL A 216 16.33 2.51 -9.81
CA VAL A 216 15.95 1.27 -9.14
C VAL A 216 15.75 1.59 -7.66
N LYS A 217 14.54 1.39 -7.13
CA LYS A 217 14.25 1.65 -5.71
C LYS A 217 14.59 0.43 -4.82
N GLY A 218 14.59 -0.76 -5.40
CA GLY A 218 14.86 -2.04 -4.73
C GLY A 218 13.70 -3.02 -4.88
N ILE A 219 13.86 -4.20 -4.27
CA ILE A 219 12.81 -5.22 -4.21
C ILE A 219 11.99 -4.99 -2.95
N SER A 220 10.72 -4.62 -3.10
CA SER A 220 9.81 -4.40 -1.99
C SER A 220 9.65 -5.66 -1.14
N ALA A 221 9.77 -5.54 0.19
CA ALA A 221 9.55 -6.65 1.11
C ALA A 221 8.07 -7.03 1.29
N ILE A 222 7.16 -6.17 0.81
CA ILE A 222 5.71 -6.34 0.95
C ILE A 222 5.13 -7.01 -0.30
N SER A 223 5.54 -6.53 -1.49
CA SER A 223 5.00 -6.98 -2.77
C SER A 223 5.94 -7.93 -3.51
N ASN A 224 7.10 -8.23 -2.95
CA ASN A 224 8.16 -9.05 -3.55
C ASN A 224 8.45 -8.67 -5.00
N SER A 225 8.40 -7.37 -5.27
CA SER A 225 8.47 -6.83 -6.62
C SER A 225 9.56 -5.78 -6.73
N LEU A 226 10.28 -5.81 -7.85
CA LEU A 226 11.24 -4.78 -8.21
C LEU A 226 10.52 -3.49 -8.58
N LEU A 227 10.88 -2.39 -7.92
CA LEU A 227 10.34 -1.06 -8.23
C LEU A 227 11.32 -0.31 -9.14
N LEU A 228 10.89 -0.08 -10.38
CA LEU A 228 11.63 0.65 -11.41
C LEU A 228 10.94 2.00 -11.70
N GLU A 229 11.75 3.03 -11.88
CA GLU A 229 11.32 4.35 -12.33
C GLU A 229 12.06 4.70 -13.61
N LEU A 230 11.32 5.18 -14.62
CA LEU A 230 11.85 5.64 -15.89
C LEU A 230 11.38 7.08 -16.13
N ARG A 231 12.30 7.98 -16.46
CA ARG A 231 12.01 9.38 -16.72
C ARG A 231 12.16 9.71 -18.21
N LEU A 232 11.05 9.74 -18.94
CA LEU A 232 11.05 9.91 -20.39
C LEU A 232 11.41 11.33 -20.83
N ALA A 233 10.99 12.36 -20.09
CA ALA A 233 11.37 13.74 -20.40
C ALA A 233 12.88 13.96 -20.22
N LYS A 234 13.47 13.29 -19.22
CA LYS A 234 14.93 13.26 -19.04
C LYS A 234 15.63 12.46 -20.12
N LEU A 235 15.11 11.29 -20.51
CA LEU A 235 15.67 10.50 -21.61
C LEU A 235 15.69 11.33 -22.90
N ALA A 236 14.59 12.00 -23.23
CA ALA A 236 14.52 12.85 -24.42
C ALA A 236 15.48 14.04 -24.36
N SER A 237 15.68 14.62 -23.17
CA SER A 237 16.69 15.67 -22.96
C SER A 237 18.11 15.13 -23.15
N TYR A 238 18.42 13.95 -22.60
CA TYR A 238 19.73 13.31 -22.70
C TYR A 238 20.10 12.96 -24.15
N LEU A 239 19.11 12.51 -24.93
CA LEU A 239 19.27 12.22 -26.36
C LEU A 239 19.27 13.47 -27.24
N ASN A 240 19.17 14.67 -26.66
CA ASN A 240 19.10 15.96 -27.37
C ASN A 240 17.99 16.03 -28.43
N PHE A 241 16.84 15.42 -28.14
CA PHE A 241 15.71 15.51 -29.05
C PHE A 241 15.15 16.93 -29.12
N LYS A 242 14.87 17.39 -30.34
CA LYS A 242 14.15 18.64 -30.59
C LYS A 242 12.66 18.34 -30.68
N PRO A 243 11.82 18.93 -29.80
CA PRO A 243 10.37 18.84 -29.93
C PRO A 243 9.85 19.45 -31.25
N VAL A 244 8.73 18.98 -31.81
CA VAL A 244 7.93 17.82 -31.41
C VAL A 244 8.54 16.53 -31.97
N ILE A 245 8.64 15.47 -31.15
CA ILE A 245 9.18 14.17 -31.58
C ILE A 245 8.07 13.23 -32.00
N THR A 246 8.38 12.34 -32.95
CA THR A 246 7.48 11.27 -33.37
C THR A 246 7.78 9.98 -32.62
N GLU A 247 6.80 9.09 -32.55
CA GLU A 247 6.95 7.75 -31.96
C GLU A 247 8.15 6.99 -32.56
N MET A 248 8.33 7.04 -33.88
CA MET A 248 9.43 6.37 -34.59
C MET A 248 10.82 6.81 -34.09
N MET A 249 10.99 8.07 -33.70
CA MET A 249 12.28 8.56 -33.18
C MET A 249 12.63 7.91 -31.84
N MET A 250 11.63 7.59 -31.03
CA MET A 250 11.81 6.98 -29.71
C MET A 250 11.90 5.46 -29.75
N LEU A 251 11.17 4.80 -30.67
CA LEU A 251 11.21 3.33 -30.80
C LEU A 251 12.62 2.79 -30.99
N THR A 252 13.43 3.46 -31.81
CA THR A 252 14.84 3.07 -32.02
C THR A 252 15.69 3.14 -30.74
N ARG A 253 15.29 3.96 -29.76
CA ARG A 253 15.96 4.19 -28.48
C ARG A 253 15.37 3.37 -27.33
N PHE A 254 14.19 2.80 -27.52
CA PHE A 254 13.57 1.89 -26.57
C PHE A 254 14.32 0.58 -26.44
N ASN A 255 15.02 0.10 -27.48
CA ASN A 255 15.87 -1.09 -27.34
C ASN A 255 17.06 -0.84 -26.41
N GLU A 256 17.69 0.33 -26.48
CA GLU A 256 18.78 0.72 -25.56
C GLU A 256 18.23 0.84 -24.13
N THR A 257 17.08 1.50 -23.97
CA THR A 257 16.43 1.67 -22.66
C THR A 257 15.96 0.33 -22.07
N ALA A 258 15.41 -0.55 -22.89
CA ALA A 258 14.98 -1.89 -22.50
C ALA A 258 16.17 -2.75 -22.07
N THR A 259 17.31 -2.67 -22.77
CA THR A 259 18.54 -3.39 -22.38
C THR A 259 18.97 -3.02 -20.96
N ILE A 260 18.89 -1.73 -20.62
CA ILE A 260 19.23 -1.21 -19.29
C ILE A 260 18.24 -1.70 -18.22
N LEU A 261 16.94 -1.67 -18.52
CA LEU A 261 15.91 -2.16 -17.60
C LEU A 261 16.00 -3.69 -17.40
N ASN A 262 16.28 -4.43 -18.46
CA ASN A 262 16.51 -5.89 -18.44
C ASN A 262 17.72 -6.23 -17.57
N GLU A 263 18.83 -5.48 -17.70
CA GLU A 263 20.00 -5.67 -16.84
C GLU A 263 19.65 -5.42 -15.36
N CYS A 264 18.91 -4.34 -15.07
CA CYS A 264 18.43 -4.06 -13.70
C CYS A 264 17.60 -5.23 -13.14
N PHE A 265 16.71 -5.78 -13.95
CA PHE A 265 15.86 -6.90 -13.57
C PHE A 265 16.66 -8.20 -13.37
N ASP A 266 17.56 -8.53 -14.30
CA ASP A 266 18.38 -9.74 -14.22
C ASP A 266 19.30 -9.73 -12.99
N CYS A 267 19.90 -8.57 -12.68
CA CYS A 267 20.70 -8.39 -11.46
C CYS A 267 19.83 -8.53 -10.20
N ALA A 268 18.65 -7.90 -10.17
CA ALA A 268 17.73 -8.02 -9.05
C ALA A 268 17.22 -9.45 -8.87
N SER A 269 16.91 -10.15 -9.96
CA SER A 269 16.46 -11.55 -9.96
C SER A 269 17.52 -12.49 -9.43
N LYS A 270 18.79 -12.33 -9.85
CA LYS A 270 19.92 -13.11 -9.29
C LYS A 270 20.13 -12.88 -7.80
N LEU A 271 19.94 -11.64 -7.32
CA LEU A 271 20.01 -11.31 -5.91
C LEU A 271 18.83 -11.90 -5.13
N MET A 272 17.63 -11.85 -5.70
CA MET A 272 16.42 -12.41 -5.10
C MET A 272 16.50 -13.93 -5.01
N ALA A 273 16.98 -14.62 -6.05
CA ALA A 273 17.18 -16.06 -6.05
C ALA A 273 18.16 -16.53 -4.96
N LYS A 274 19.15 -15.70 -4.59
CA LYS A 274 20.06 -15.98 -3.45
C LYS A 274 19.38 -15.80 -2.09
N ALA A 275 18.46 -14.85 -1.99
CA ALA A 275 17.74 -14.55 -0.75
C ALA A 275 16.53 -15.48 -0.53
N GLN A 276 15.77 -15.78 -1.58
CA GLN A 276 14.53 -16.54 -1.60
C GLN A 276 14.39 -17.30 -2.93
N PRO A 277 14.93 -18.52 -3.05
CA PRO A 277 15.01 -19.26 -4.32
C PRO A 277 13.65 -19.76 -4.86
N THR A 278 12.59 -19.74 -4.06
CA THR A 278 11.28 -20.29 -4.41
C THR A 278 10.29 -19.25 -4.95
N LEU A 279 10.66 -17.97 -5.00
CA LEU A 279 9.75 -16.90 -5.37
C LEU A 279 10.13 -16.33 -6.74
N GLU A 280 9.13 -16.06 -7.58
CA GLU A 280 9.35 -15.35 -8.86
C GLU A 280 9.33 -13.83 -8.63
N LEU A 281 10.27 -13.12 -9.28
CA LEU A 281 10.36 -11.67 -9.17
C LEU A 281 9.42 -11.01 -10.18
N HIS A 282 8.50 -10.17 -9.69
CA HIS A 282 7.68 -9.30 -10.53
C HIS A 282 8.25 -7.88 -10.56
N ALA A 283 7.97 -7.10 -11.62
CA ALA A 283 8.45 -5.71 -11.74
C ALA A 283 7.31 -4.69 -11.88
N SER A 284 7.44 -3.56 -11.19
CA SER A 284 6.59 -2.38 -11.41
C SER A 284 7.39 -1.29 -12.09
N LEU A 285 6.78 -0.64 -13.09
CA LEU A 285 7.36 0.51 -13.77
C LEU A 285 6.58 1.78 -13.43
N SER A 286 7.28 2.82 -13.00
CA SER A 286 6.73 4.15 -12.79
C SER A 286 7.35 5.14 -13.77
N VAL A 287 6.52 5.94 -14.44
CA VAL A 287 6.95 7.02 -15.34
C VAL A 287 6.41 8.35 -14.81
N PRO A 288 7.13 8.99 -13.87
CA PRO A 288 6.59 10.10 -13.10
C PRO A 288 6.55 11.43 -13.86
N ASP A 289 7.28 11.54 -14.96
CA ASP A 289 7.40 12.73 -15.81
C ASP A 289 6.69 12.57 -17.16
N MET A 290 5.70 11.67 -17.24
CA MET A 290 4.97 11.38 -18.46
C MET A 290 4.17 12.60 -18.93
N SER A 291 3.52 13.31 -18.02
CA SER A 291 2.82 14.57 -18.34
C SER A 291 3.75 15.61 -18.96
N THR A 292 4.95 15.77 -18.38
CA THR A 292 5.97 16.68 -18.92
C THR A 292 6.46 16.23 -20.29
N PHE A 293 6.65 14.92 -20.47
CA PHE A 293 7.05 14.35 -21.75
C PHE A 293 5.98 14.57 -22.83
N ALA A 294 4.71 14.32 -22.51
CA ALA A 294 3.58 14.50 -23.42
C ALA A 294 3.47 15.96 -23.90
N ILE A 295 3.48 16.92 -22.97
CA ILE A 295 3.34 18.34 -23.31
C ILE A 295 4.57 18.85 -24.07
N LYS A 296 5.77 18.60 -23.54
CA LYS A 296 6.99 19.23 -24.05
C LYS A 296 7.51 18.56 -25.31
N TYR A 297 7.43 17.23 -25.42
CA TYR A 297 8.08 16.47 -26.48
C TYR A 297 7.08 15.92 -27.49
N LEU A 298 5.89 15.49 -27.08
CA LEU A 298 4.85 15.01 -28.01
C LEU A 298 3.93 16.14 -28.52
N GLY A 299 3.98 17.32 -27.89
CA GLY A 299 3.11 18.45 -28.26
C GLY A 299 1.63 18.16 -28.01
N ALA A 300 1.33 17.29 -27.05
CA ALA A 300 -0.02 16.82 -26.74
C ALA A 300 -0.51 17.38 -25.40
N GLU A 301 -1.83 17.49 -25.25
CA GLU A 301 -2.44 17.98 -24.01
C GLU A 301 -2.56 16.86 -22.95
N TRP A 302 -2.43 17.24 -21.68
CA TRP A 302 -2.56 16.32 -20.54
C TRP A 302 -3.79 16.73 -19.71
N PRO A 303 -4.70 15.79 -19.34
CA PRO A 303 -4.54 14.33 -19.32
C PRO A 303 -5.03 13.58 -20.58
N GLU A 304 -5.46 14.29 -21.62
CA GLU A 304 -6.09 13.68 -22.81
C GLU A 304 -5.17 12.69 -23.54
N ALA A 305 -3.88 12.99 -23.65
CA ALA A 305 -2.87 12.13 -24.28
C ALA A 305 -2.46 10.90 -23.44
N LYS A 306 -3.04 10.68 -22.25
CA LYS A 306 -2.64 9.60 -21.34
C LYS A 306 -2.82 8.21 -21.95
N LYS A 307 -3.88 8.00 -22.75
CA LYS A 307 -4.11 6.72 -23.45
C LYS A 307 -3.03 6.46 -24.51
N ASP A 308 -2.68 7.49 -25.28
CA ASP A 308 -1.66 7.39 -26.32
C ASP A 308 -0.26 7.22 -25.71
N CYS A 309 0.03 7.90 -24.61
CA CYS A 309 1.26 7.70 -23.84
C CYS A 309 1.37 6.28 -23.26
N ARG A 310 0.24 5.65 -22.89
CA ARG A 310 0.22 4.24 -22.46
C ARG A 310 0.50 3.30 -23.62
N TYR A 311 -0.11 3.53 -24.77
CA TYR A 311 0.18 2.76 -25.98
C TYR A 311 1.65 2.87 -26.35
N PHE A 312 2.18 4.09 -26.35
CA PHE A 312 3.58 4.38 -26.59
C PHE A 312 4.54 3.62 -25.64
N LEU A 313 4.23 3.56 -24.34
CA LEU A 313 5.01 2.74 -23.40
C LEU A 313 4.93 1.24 -23.71
N THR A 314 3.84 0.75 -24.29
CA THR A 314 3.68 -0.67 -24.62
C THR A 314 4.80 -1.13 -25.57
N CYS A 315 5.27 -0.26 -26.46
CA CYS A 315 6.41 -0.56 -27.32
C CYS A 315 7.71 -0.79 -26.55
N LEU A 316 7.96 -0.02 -25.48
CA LEU A 316 9.10 -0.28 -24.58
C LEU A 316 8.90 -1.58 -23.81
N ILE A 317 7.70 -1.80 -23.28
CA ILE A 317 7.36 -2.99 -22.47
C ILE A 317 7.54 -4.26 -23.28
N ASN A 318 7.17 -4.26 -24.56
CA ASN A 318 7.36 -5.39 -25.47
C ASN A 318 8.83 -5.74 -25.74
N SER A 319 9.76 -4.81 -25.51
CA SER A 319 11.20 -5.05 -25.62
C SER A 319 11.83 -5.57 -24.32
N LEU A 320 11.06 -5.71 -23.23
CA LEU A 320 11.56 -6.21 -21.94
C LEU A 320 11.59 -7.74 -21.92
N ASN A 321 12.56 -8.32 -21.22
CA ASN A 321 12.67 -9.77 -20.99
C ASN A 321 11.89 -10.24 -19.75
N PHE A 322 11.12 -9.35 -19.12
CA PHE A 322 10.33 -9.61 -17.92
C PHE A 322 8.94 -8.98 -18.00
N ASN A 323 8.00 -9.54 -17.23
CA ASN A 323 6.64 -9.01 -17.17
C ASN A 323 6.52 -7.87 -16.17
N ILE A 324 5.93 -6.76 -16.61
CA ILE A 324 5.54 -5.67 -15.72
C ILE A 324 4.13 -5.94 -15.18
N PHE A 325 3.99 -6.06 -13.87
CA PHE A 325 2.68 -6.28 -13.24
C PHE A 325 1.89 -4.98 -13.05
N SER A 326 2.57 -3.82 -13.01
CA SER A 326 1.96 -2.51 -12.78
C SER A 326 2.76 -1.39 -13.45
N VAL A 327 2.07 -0.57 -14.24
CA VAL A 327 2.59 0.65 -14.88
C VAL A 327 1.86 1.88 -14.32
N ARG A 328 2.60 2.77 -13.63
CA ARG A 328 2.08 4.06 -13.15
C ARG A 328 2.64 5.19 -14.00
N MET A 329 1.79 6.14 -14.42
CA MET A 329 2.20 7.34 -15.16
C MET A 329 1.60 8.58 -14.49
N SER A 330 2.40 9.64 -14.38
CA SER A 330 1.98 10.96 -13.89
C SER A 330 2.58 12.09 -14.72
#